data_AF-A0A1I6TZF9-F1
#
_entry.id   AF-A0A1I6TZF9-F1
#
_cell.length_a   1.000
_cell.length_b   1.000
_cell.length_c   1.000
_cell.angle_alpha   90.00
_cell.angle_beta   90.00
_cell.angle_gamma   90.00
#
_symmetry.space_group_name_H-M   'P 1'
#
loop_
_entity.id
_entity.type
_entity.pdbx_description
1 polymer ?
#
loop_
_entity_poly.entity_id
_entity_poly.type
_entity_poly.pdbx_seq_one_letter_code
_entity_poly.pdbx_strand_id
1 'polypeptide(L)' 'MKQLFRRNSRGVKRLSAIGSLMDQLNQDVNKVEFLDGEFVEERHYAEAQELAAAVAKAADAVREGIAEHGGSSVAKEYK' A
#
# COMPACT_ATOMS: atom_id res chain seq x y z
N MET A 1 -10.80 13.93 29.83
CA MET A 1 -10.56 12.60 29.22
C MET A 1 -11.24 12.36 27.85
N LYS A 2 -12.43 12.91 27.54
CA LYS A 2 -13.14 12.62 26.25
C LYS A 2 -12.44 13.05 24.94
N GLN A 3 -11.55 14.06 24.97
CA GLN A 3 -10.90 14.56 23.75
C GLN A 3 -9.80 13.63 23.19
N LEU A 4 -9.12 12.86 24.04
CA LEU A 4 -8.06 11.92 23.63
C LEU A 4 -8.61 10.74 22.81
N PHE A 5 -9.74 10.17 23.24
CA PHE A 5 -10.41 9.08 22.53
C PHE A 5 -10.92 9.49 21.14
N ARG A 6 -11.47 10.71 21.01
CA ARG A 6 -11.88 11.25 19.69
C ARG A 6 -10.68 11.50 18.77
N ARG A 7 -9.56 12.03 19.28
CA ARG A 7 -8.33 12.24 18.49
C ARG A 7 -7.75 10.94 17.95
N ASN A 8 -7.68 9.89 18.78
CA ASN A 8 -7.23 8.56 18.34
C ASN A 8 -8.08 8.04 17.18
N SER A 9 -9.41 8.21 17.22
CA SER A 9 -10.29 7.75 16.14
C SER A 9 -10.03 8.42 14.78
N ARG A 10 -9.64 9.71 14.76
CA ARG A 10 -9.38 10.44 13.50
C ARG A 10 -8.01 10.07 12.91
N GLY A 11 -7.00 9.88 13.76
CA GLY A 11 -5.68 9.40 13.35
C GLY A 11 -5.75 7.98 12.78
N VAL A 12 -6.39 7.06 13.51
CA VAL A 12 -6.61 5.67 13.08
C VAL A 12 -7.35 5.61 11.75
N LYS A 13 -8.43 6.39 11.57
CA LYS A 13 -9.16 6.45 10.29
C LYS A 13 -8.31 6.93 9.12
N ARG A 14 -7.43 7.91 9.33
CA ARG A 14 -6.53 8.42 8.29
C ARG A 14 -5.49 7.36 7.91
N LEU A 15 -4.91 6.69 8.89
CA LEU A 15 -3.96 5.62 8.65
C LEU A 15 -4.64 4.46 7.92
N SER A 16 -5.78 3.95 8.42
CA SER A 16 -6.57 2.94 7.73
C SER A 16 -6.86 3.30 6.26
N ALA A 17 -7.26 4.54 5.96
CA ALA A 17 -7.44 4.99 4.58
C ALA A 17 -6.15 4.97 3.74
N ILE A 18 -5.00 5.30 4.33
CA ILE A 18 -3.69 5.16 3.66
C ILE A 18 -3.41 3.69 3.39
N GLY A 19 -3.64 2.79 4.36
CA GLY A 19 -3.50 1.34 4.17
C GLY A 19 -4.33 0.84 3.00
N SER A 20 -5.62 1.19 2.92
CA SER A 20 -6.47 0.80 1.80
C SER A 20 -6.00 1.33 0.45
N LEU A 21 -5.45 2.55 0.39
CA LEU A 21 -4.88 3.11 -0.84
C LEU A 21 -3.61 2.35 -1.27
N MET A 22 -2.78 1.92 -0.31
CA MET A 22 -1.60 1.11 -0.58
C MET A 22 -1.98 -0.29 -1.07
N ASP A 23 -3.01 -0.91 -0.48
CA ASP A 23 -3.51 -2.20 -0.94
C ASP A 23 -4.06 -2.12 -2.37
N GLN A 24 -4.79 -1.05 -2.69
CA GLN A 24 -5.26 -0.80 -4.05
C GLN A 24 -4.09 -0.59 -5.02
N LEU A 25 -3.10 0.22 -4.63
CA LEU A 25 -1.89 0.43 -5.43
C LEU A 25 -1.19 -0.91 -5.71
N ASN A 26 -0.98 -1.73 -4.68
CA ASN A 26 -0.39 -3.07 -4.80
C ASN A 26 -1.15 -3.96 -5.79
N GLN A 27 -2.47 -3.99 -5.69
CA GLN A 27 -3.29 -4.76 -6.63
C GLN A 27 -3.15 -4.27 -8.06
N ASP A 28 -3.06 -2.95 -8.27
CA ASP A 28 -2.95 -2.38 -9.61
C ASP A 28 -1.55 -2.54 -10.20
N VAL A 29 -0.49 -2.40 -9.41
CA VAL A 29 0.89 -2.64 -9.91
C VAL A 29 1.14 -4.11 -10.20
N ASN A 30 0.55 -5.04 -9.43
CA ASN A 30 0.67 -6.46 -9.73
C ASN A 30 0.02 -6.83 -11.08
N LYS A 31 -0.96 -6.05 -11.56
CA LYS A 31 -1.56 -6.30 -12.89
C LYS A 31 -0.63 -5.95 -14.06
N VAL A 32 0.50 -5.28 -13.82
CA VAL A 32 1.48 -4.97 -14.86
C VAL A 32 2.03 -6.25 -15.50
N GLU A 33 2.05 -7.37 -14.77
CA GLU A 33 2.46 -8.68 -15.32
C GLU A 33 1.53 -9.23 -16.43
N PHE A 34 0.37 -8.60 -16.67
CA PHE A 34 -0.59 -9.00 -17.70
C PHE A 34 -0.59 -8.05 -18.91
N LEU A 35 0.32 -7.06 -18.96
CA LEU A 35 0.36 -6.04 -20.00
C LEU A 35 1.31 -6.37 -21.17
N ASP A 36 1.84 -7.59 -21.27
CA ASP A 36 2.82 -8.01 -22.30
C ASP A 36 2.38 -7.61 -23.73
N GLY A 37 1.10 -7.77 -24.06
CA GLY A 37 0.53 -7.41 -25.37
C GLY A 37 0.32 -5.91 -25.62
N GLU A 38 0.55 -5.06 -24.62
CA GLU A 38 0.42 -3.60 -24.72
C GLU A 38 1.77 -2.90 -24.98
N PHE A 39 2.87 -3.63 -24.87
CA PHE A 39 4.21 -3.12 -25.14
C PHE A 39 4.68 -3.50 -26.54
N VAL A 40 5.28 -2.53 -27.24
CA VAL A 40 5.90 -2.77 -28.55
C VAL A 40 7.29 -3.41 -28.40
N GLU A 41 7.99 -3.10 -27.31
CA GLU A 41 9.34 -3.58 -27.03
C GLU A 41 9.37 -4.40 -25.72
N GLU A 42 9.84 -5.65 -25.82
CA GLU A 42 9.97 -6.59 -24.68
C GLU A 42 10.84 -6.01 -23.54
N ARG A 43 11.88 -5.24 -23.89
CA ARG A 43 12.73 -4.58 -22.89
C ARG A 43 11.94 -3.60 -22.02
N HIS A 44 11.06 -2.80 -22.60
CA HIS A 44 10.26 -1.83 -21.85
C HIS A 44 9.21 -2.51 -20.98
N TYR A 45 8.69 -3.66 -21.44
CA TYR A 45 7.82 -4.48 -20.62
C TYR A 45 8.55 -5.03 -19.38
N ALA A 46 9.75 -5.60 -19.57
CA ALA A 46 10.57 -6.07 -18.46
C ALA A 46 10.93 -4.94 -17.47
N GLU A 47 11.33 -3.77 -17.97
CA GLU A 47 11.60 -2.59 -17.14
C GLU A 47 10.34 -2.15 -16.34
N ALA A 48 9.17 -2.19 -16.96
CA ALA A 48 7.91 -1.87 -16.29
C ALA A 48 7.56 -2.88 -15.20
N GLN A 49 7.77 -4.19 -15.44
CA GLN A 49 7.58 -5.23 -14.44
C GLN A 49 8.53 -5.06 -13.24
N GLU A 50 9.81 -4.76 -13.48
CA GLU A 50 10.79 -4.50 -12.42
C GLU A 50 10.39 -3.31 -11.56
N LEU A 51 9.95 -2.21 -12.18
CA LEU A 51 9.47 -1.03 -11.48
C LEU A 51 8.20 -1.32 -10.68
N ALA A 52 7.25 -2.07 -11.25
CA ALA A 52 6.03 -2.47 -10.56
C ALA A 52 6.33 -3.32 -9.32
N ALA A 53 7.25 -4.30 -9.44
CA ALA A 53 7.68 -5.12 -8.32
C ALA A 53 8.38 -4.30 -7.22
N ALA A 54 9.20 -3.31 -7.61
CA ALA A 54 9.84 -2.40 -6.65
C ALA A 54 8.82 -1.52 -5.90
N VAL A 55 7.80 -1.02 -6.61
CA VAL A 55 6.70 -0.26 -6.00
C VAL A 55 5.89 -1.13 -5.05
N ALA A 56 5.55 -2.36 -5.45
CA ALA A 56 4.80 -3.29 -4.61
C ALA A 56 5.51 -3.53 -3.27
N LYS A 57 6.80 -3.85 -3.35
CA LYS A 57 7.64 -4.05 -2.16
C LYS A 57 7.71 -2.81 -1.26
N ALA A 58 7.82 -1.62 -1.86
CA ALA A 58 7.87 -0.38 -1.10
C ALA A 58 6.53 -0.07 -0.40
N ALA A 59 5.41 -0.31 -1.06
CA ALA A 59 4.07 -0.14 -0.49
C ALA A 59 3.83 -1.10 0.68
N ASP A 60 4.25 -2.37 0.56
CA ASP A 60 4.20 -3.35 1.66
C ASP A 60 5.02 -2.88 2.87
N ALA A 61 6.26 -2.42 2.65
CA ALA A 61 7.10 -1.92 3.73
C ALA A 61 6.49 -0.71 4.45
N VAL A 62 5.85 0.21 3.72
CA VAL A 62 5.12 1.34 4.32
C VAL A 62 3.93 0.84 5.14
N ARG A 63 3.18 -0.13 4.61
CA ARG A 63 2.03 -0.74 5.29
C ARG A 63 2.45 -1.40 6.61
N GLU A 64 3.52 -2.20 6.59
CA GLU A 64 4.09 -2.85 7.76
C GLU A 64 4.57 -1.81 8.79
N GLY A 65 5.30 -0.78 8.36
CA GLY A 65 5.78 0.29 9.24
C GLY A 65 4.64 1.06 9.92
N ILE A 66 3.53 1.30 9.22
CA ILE A 66 2.34 1.91 9.83
C ILE A 66 1.68 0.95 10.83
N ALA A 67 1.59 -0.35 10.52
CA ALA A 67 1.02 -1.34 11.42
C ALA A 67 1.84 -1.49 12.71
N GLU A 68 3.18 -1.49 12.59
CA GLU A 68 4.11 -1.60 13.72
C GLU A 68 4.07 -0.37 14.63
N HIS A 69 4.11 0.84 14.04
CA HIS A 69 4.21 2.09 14.81
C HIS A 69 2.86 2.75 15.14
N GLY A 70 1.76 2.35 14.50
CA GLY A 70 0.43 2.93 14.71
C GLY A 70 -0.26 2.47 16.00
N GLY A 71 0.32 1.50 16.71
CA GLY A 71 -0.24 0.92 17.92
C GLY A 71 -1.41 -0.04 17.67
N SER A 72 -1.90 -0.67 18.73
CA SER A 72 -2.83 -1.83 18.65
C SER A 72 -4.16 -1.56 17.95
N SER A 73 -4.61 -0.30 17.88
CA SER A 73 -5.85 0.06 17.17
C SER A 73 -5.64 0.20 15.66
N VAL A 74 -4.46 0.65 15.22
CA VAL A 74 -4.12 0.75 13.80
C VAL A 74 -3.74 -0.63 13.28
N ALA A 75 -2.93 -1.39 14.02
CA ALA A 75 -2.52 -2.74 13.62
C ALA A 75 -3.69 -3.70 13.31
N LYS A 76 -4.88 -3.48 13.90
CA LYS A 76 -6.09 -4.28 13.61
C LYS A 76 -6.68 -4.02 12.23
N GLU A 77 -6.55 -2.79 11.72
CA GLU A 77 -7.07 -2.37 10.41
C GLU A 77 -6.13 -2.77 9.26
N TYR A 78 -4.94 -3.28 9.59
CA TYR A 78 -3.87 -3.62 8.66
C TYR A 78 -3.66 -5.14 8.54
N LYS A 79 -4.51 -5.95 9.16
CA LYS A 79 -4.49 -7.42 9.09
C LYS A 79 -5.37 -7.96 7.97
#